data_AF-A0A1V5DJR5-F1
#
_entry.id   AF-A0A1V5DJR5-F1
#
_cell.length_a   1.000
_cell.length_b   1.000
_cell.length_c   1.000
_cell.angle_alpha   90.00
_cell.angle_beta   90.00
_cell.angle_gamma   90.00
#
_symmetry.space_group_name_H-M   'P 1'
#
loop_
_entity.id
_entity.type
_entity.pdbx_description
1 polymer ?
#
loop_
_entity_poly.entity_id
_entity_poly.type
_entity_poly.pdbx_seq_one_letter_code
_entity_poly.pdbx_strand_id
1 'polypeptide(L)' 'MIVSFGKYRGVSFEDVPEDYLCWICAAFKGGIPAKHAGEKPFTPPEGDFIEARKVLVSRGYNVKGIWPEKEE' A
#
# COMPACT_ATOMS: atom_id res chain seq x y z
N MET A 1 -7.79 1.46 11.86
CA MET A 1 -7.58 2.71 11.09
C MET A 1 -8.27 2.56 9.74
N ILE A 2 -8.82 3.64 9.16
CA ILE A 2 -9.53 3.60 7.86
C ILE A 2 -8.69 4.23 6.76
N VAL A 3 -8.83 3.75 5.53
CA VAL A 3 -8.16 4.34 4.37
C VAL A 3 -8.76 5.71 4.07
N SER A 4 -7.90 6.71 3.90
CA SER A 4 -8.32 8.11 3.72
C SER A 4 -8.58 8.49 2.26
N PHE A 5 -8.18 7.65 1.30
CA PHE A 5 -8.16 7.98 -0.14
C PHE A 5 -8.44 6.78 -1.07
N GLY A 6 -8.64 7.09 -2.35
CA GLY A 6 -8.73 6.10 -3.43
C GLY A 6 -9.97 5.21 -3.34
N LYS A 7 -9.87 4.00 -3.94
CA LYS A 7 -11.01 3.09 -4.14
C LYS A 7 -11.58 2.54 -2.83
N TYR A 8 -10.75 2.36 -1.81
CA TYR A 8 -11.12 1.80 -0.51
C TYR A 8 -11.30 2.88 0.57
N ARG A 9 -11.52 4.14 0.18
CA ARG A 9 -11.73 5.22 1.14
C ARG A 9 -12.87 4.90 2.10
N GLY A 10 -12.62 5.02 3.39
CA GLY A 10 -13.56 4.71 4.47
C GLY A 10 -13.60 3.24 4.88
N VAL A 11 -12.88 2.36 4.19
CA VAL A 11 -12.73 0.95 4.55
C VAL A 11 -11.57 0.78 5.52
N SER A 12 -11.68 -0.16 6.46
CA SER A 12 -10.61 -0.53 7.38
C SER A 12 -9.43 -1.14 6.62
N PHE A 13 -8.19 -0.79 6.98
CA PHE A 13 -6.99 -1.38 6.35
C PHE A 13 -6.95 -2.92 6.43
N GLU A 14 -7.60 -3.50 7.43
CA GLU A 14 -7.71 -4.96 7.62
C GLU A 14 -8.67 -5.63 6.63
N ASP A 15 -9.65 -4.91 6.09
CA ASP A 15 -10.57 -5.40 5.06
C ASP A 15 -10.06 -5.10 3.64
N VAL A 16 -9.01 -4.28 3.54
CA VAL A 16 -8.42 -3.93 2.25
C VAL A 16 -7.58 -5.10 1.72
N PRO A 17 -7.72 -5.43 0.42
CA PRO A 17 -6.94 -6.47 -0.21
C PRO A 17 -5.44 -6.14 -0.19
N GLU A 18 -4.65 -7.19 -0.02
CA GLU A 18 -3.19 -7.16 0.11
C GLU A 18 -2.51 -6.44 -1.07
N ASP A 19 -3.01 -6.70 -2.29
CA ASP A 19 -2.53 -6.06 -3.52
C ASP A 19 -2.62 -4.53 -3.46
N TYR A 20 -3.74 -4.00 -2.95
CA TYR A 20 -3.92 -2.57 -2.82
C TYR A 20 -3.00 -1.98 -1.73
N LEU A 21 -2.81 -2.68 -0.62
CA LEU A 21 -1.86 -2.27 0.43
C LEU A 21 -0.42 -2.24 -0.11
N CYS A 22 -0.04 -3.25 -0.90
CA CYS A 22 1.26 -3.30 -1.57
C CYS A 22 1.45 -2.12 -2.53
N TRP A 23 0.41 -1.77 -3.30
CA TRP A 23 0.42 -0.60 -4.17
C TRP A 23 0.61 0.70 -3.39
N ILE A 24 -0.05 0.88 -2.23
CA ILE A 24 0.15 2.05 -1.36
C ILE A 24 1.62 2.14 -0.92
N CYS A 25 2.20 1.02 -0.47
CA CYS A 25 3.60 0.97 -0.04
C CYS A 25 4.58 1.25 -1.19
N ALA A 26 4.30 0.75 -2.40
CA ALA A 26 5.11 0.99 -3.59
C ALA A 26 5.01 2.46 -4.06
N ALA A 27 3.83 3.07 -3.98
CA ALA A 27 3.60 4.46 -4.34
C ALA A 27 4.34 5.43 -3.40
N PHE A 28 4.38 5.15 -2.09
CA PHE A 28 5.09 5.99 -1.12
C PHE A 28 6.62 6.00 -1.33
N LYS A 29 7.21 4.88 -1.77
CA LYS A 29 8.66 4.77 -2.07
C LYS A 29 9.07 5.35 -3.43
N GLY A 30 8.18 6.07 -4.13
CA GLY A 30 8.45 6.63 -5.46
C GLY A 30 8.51 5.58 -6.58
N GLY A 31 7.96 4.38 -6.35
CA GLY A 31 8.22 3.19 -7.15
C GLY A 31 7.28 2.92 -8.32
N ILE A 32 6.32 3.78 -8.62
CA ILE A 32 5.49 3.63 -9.82
C ILE A 32 5.73 4.85 -10.71
N PRO A 33 6.62 4.77 -11.73
CA PRO A 33 6.55 5.72 -12.81
C PRO A 33 5.15 5.58 -13.40
N ALA A 34 4.39 6.68 -13.34
CA ALA A 34 3.04 6.78 -13.86
C ALA A 34 3.07 6.58 -15.39
N LYS A 35 3.24 5.34 -15.86
CA LYS A 35 3.23 5.02 -17.30
C LYS A 35 1.85 5.25 -17.93
N HIS A 36 0.83 5.52 -17.10
CA HIS A 36 -0.58 5.65 -17.51
C HIS A 36 -1.30 6.86 -16.90
N ALA A 37 -0.62 7.77 -16.19
CA ALA A 37 -1.26 8.97 -15.67
C ALA A 37 -0.39 10.19 -15.99
N GLY A 38 -0.82 10.97 -16.98
CA GLY A 38 -0.22 12.26 -17.34
C GLY A 38 -0.35 13.34 -16.28
N GLU A 39 -0.63 12.99 -15.02
CA GLU A 39 -0.77 13.90 -13.90
C GLU A 39 -0.12 13.27 -12.66
N LYS A 40 0.62 14.11 -11.91
CA LYS A 40 1.48 13.86 -10.72
C LYS A 40 1.39 12.46 -10.08
N PRO A 41 2.54 11.83 -9.73
CA PRO A 41 2.53 10.59 -8.95
C PRO A 41 1.73 10.85 -7.67
N PHE A 42 0.63 10.11 -7.49
CA PHE A 42 -0.16 10.18 -6.28
C PHE A 42 0.68 9.64 -5.13
N THR A 43 1.09 10.53 -4.24
CA THR A 43 1.78 10.15 -3.00
C THR A 43 0.73 9.94 -1.92
N PRO A 44 0.50 8.71 -1.45
CA PRO A 44 -0.43 8.48 -0.34
C PRO A 44 0.05 9.22 0.92
N PRO A 45 -0.87 9.65 1.81
CA PRO A 45 -0.50 10.24 3.08
C PRO A 45 0.40 9.28 3.87
N GLU A 46 1.37 9.83 4.60
CA GLU A 46 2.30 9.02 5.40
C GLU A 46 1.57 8.14 6.43
N GLY A 47 0.48 8.64 7.03
CA GLY A 47 -0.34 7.86 7.96
C GLY A 47 -0.92 6.60 7.32
N ASP A 48 -1.50 6.71 6.13
CA ASP A 48 -2.04 5.56 5.41
C ASP A 48 -0.94 4.58 4.96
N PHE A 49 0.24 5.08 4.60
CA PHE A 49 1.40 4.23 4.31
C PHE A 49 1.83 3.40 5.52
N ILE A 50 1.95 4.04 6.70
CA ILE A 50 2.35 3.37 7.93
C ILE A 50 1.35 2.25 8.26
N GLU A 51 0.05 2.52 8.14
CA GLU A 51 -0.99 1.53 8.45
C GLU A 51 -1.06 0.41 7.43
N ALA A 52 -0.99 0.71 6.13
CA ALA A 52 -0.91 -0.31 5.08
C ALA A 52 0.27 -1.25 5.32
N ARG A 53 1.42 -0.69 5.69
CA ARG A 53 2.63 -1.45 6.01
C ARG A 53 2.45 -2.30 7.26
N LYS A 54 1.84 -1.79 8.33
CA LYS A 54 1.58 -2.57 9.55
C LYS A 54 0.70 -3.77 9.25
N VAL A 55 -0.38 -3.60 8.48
CA VAL A 55 -1.27 -4.70 8.12
C VAL A 55 -0.54 -5.75 7.28
N LEU A 56 0.24 -5.32 6.28
CA LEU A 56 1.06 -6.24 5.48
C LEU A 56 2.07 -7.00 6.35
N VAL A 57 2.78 -6.34 7.26
CA VAL A 57 3.70 -7.01 8.19
C VAL A 57 2.97 -8.01 9.09
N SER A 58 1.78 -7.66 9.58
CA SER A 58 0.95 -8.58 10.36
C SER A 58 0.45 -9.79 9.56
N ARG A 59 0.36 -9.67 8.23
CA ARG A 59 0.02 -10.75 7.31
C ARG A 59 1.26 -11.55 6.83
N GLY A 60 2.45 -11.24 7.34
CA GLY A 60 3.69 -11.95 7.02
C GLY A 60 4.50 -11.38 5.85
N TYR A 61 4.18 -10.18 5.36
CA TYR A 61 4.95 -9.54 4.29
C TYR A 61 6.20 -8.83 4.83
N ASN A 62 7.32 -8.94 4.10
CA ASN A 62 8.59 -8.32 4.51
C ASN A 62 8.59 -6.79 4.29
N VAL A 63 9.28 -6.06 5.16
CA VAL A 63 9.39 -4.59 5.22
C VAL A 63 9.93 -3.91 3.95
N LYS A 64 10.47 -4.69 2.99
CA LYS A 64 10.89 -4.20 1.67
C LYS A 64 9.76 -4.13 0.65
N GLY A 65 8.58 -4.66 0.96
CA GLY A 65 7.31 -4.30 0.30
C GLY A 65 7.09 -4.88 -1.09
N ILE A 66 7.83 -5.91 -1.51
CA ILE A 66 7.56 -6.60 -2.77
C ILE A 66 7.85 -8.09 -2.54
N TRP A 67 6.82 -8.90 -2.70
CA TRP A 67 6.79 -10.36 -2.57
C TRP A 67 6.63 -10.91 -1.14
N PRO A 68 5.63 -11.78 -0.90
CA PRO A 68 5.72 -12.70 0.23
C PRO A 68 6.93 -13.60 -0.05
N GLU A 69 7.91 -13.61 0.86
CA GLU A 69 8.80 -14.77 0.96
C GLU A 69 7.88 -15.91 1.41
N LYS A 70 7.30 -16.63 0.43
CA LYS A 70 6.73 -17.93 0.72
C LYS A 70 7.91 -18.76 1.21
N GLU A 71 7.98 -18.91 2.53
CA GLU A 71 8.79 -19.91 3.18
C GLU A 71 8.31 -21.26 2.62
N GLU A 72 9.20 -21.93 1.91
CA GLU A 72 9.03 -23.27 1.33
C GLU A 72 9.52 -24.32 2.33
#